data_AF-A0AAV5ZK42-F1
#
_entry.id   AF-A0AAV5ZK42-F1
#
_cell.length_a   1.000
_cell.length_b   1.000
_cell.length_c   1.000
_cell.angle_alpha   90.00
_cell.angle_beta   90.00
_cell.angle_gamma   90.00
#
_symmetry.space_group_name_H-M   'P 1'
#
loop_
_entity.id
_entity.type
_entity.pdbx_description
1 polymer ?
#
loop_
_entity_poly.entity_id
_entity_poly.type
_entity_poly.pdbx_seq_one_letter_code
_entity_poly.pdbx_strand_id
1 'polypeptide(L)' 'MAFPSLEDALNKVSNRYLLVVLSAKRARQLNRGAVPRVDSKHKKPTSSALEEIAAAKVEYRVKEEGESPKG' A
#
# COMPACT_ATOMS: atom_id res chain seq x y z
N MET A 1 -3.33 3.21 21.80
CA MET A 1 -3.83 2.68 20.52
C MET A 1 -2.61 2.28 19.71
N ALA A 2 -2.28 0.99 19.62
CA ALA A 2 -1.25 0.51 18.71
C ALA A 2 -1.96 0.14 17.40
N PHE A 3 -1.40 0.54 16.25
CA PHE A 3 -1.91 0.16 14.93
C PHE A 3 -0.97 -0.91 14.39
N PRO A 4 -1.16 -2.19 14.76
CA PRO A 4 -0.21 -3.25 14.41
C PRO A 4 0.04 -3.31 12.90
N SER A 5 -1.00 -3.08 12.08
CA SER A 5 -0.87 -3.01 10.62
C SER A 5 -0.01 -1.86 10.11
N LEU A 6 0.12 -0.75 10.86
CA LEU A 6 1.01 0.35 10.51
C LEU A 6 2.47 0.01 10.82
N GLU A 7 2.74 -0.55 12.01
CA GLU A 7 4.09 -1.02 12.36
C GLU A 7 4.56 -2.10 11.39
N ASP A 8 3.69 -3.07 11.08
CA ASP A 8 3.99 -4.14 10.12
C ASP A 8 4.22 -3.61 8.70
N ALA A 9 3.41 -2.64 8.25
CA ALA A 9 3.60 -2.02 6.95
C ALA A 9 4.91 -1.22 6.87
N LEU A 10 5.34 -0.58 7.97
CA LEU A 10 6.65 0.08 8.06
C LEU A 10 7.82 -0.91 8.03
N ASN A 11 7.63 -2.13 8.54
CA ASN A 11 8.61 -3.20 8.40
C ASN A 11 8.73 -3.71 6.95
N LYS A 12 7.68 -3.54 6.12
CA LYS A 12 7.70 -3.90 4.69
C LYS A 12 8.18 -2.78 3.78
N VAL A 13 7.87 -1.54 4.12
CA VAL A 13 8.22 -0.34 3.35
C VAL A 13 9.16 0.52 4.19
N SER A 14 10.44 0.49 3.88
CA SER A 14 11.50 1.19 4.63
C SER A 14 11.40 2.72 4.65
N ASN A 15 10.50 3.31 3.85
CA ASN A 15 10.28 4.76 3.79
C ASN A 15 8.82 5.13 4.12
N ARG A 16 8.65 5.97 5.15
CA ARG A 16 7.33 6.45 5.62
C ARG A 16 6.55 7.24 4.56
N TYR A 17 7.22 8.12 3.81
CA TYR A 17 6.58 8.87 2.73
C TYR A 17 6.11 7.93 1.62
N LEU A 18 6.94 6.94 1.28
CA LEU A 18 6.59 5.93 0.31
C LEU A 18 5.39 5.10 0.80
N LEU A 19 5.37 4.70 2.06
CA LEU A 19 4.22 3.99 2.65
C LEU A 19 2.93 4.80 2.52
N VAL A 20 2.96 6.10 2.80
CA VAL A 20 1.79 6.99 2.65
C VAL A 20 1.33 7.03 1.18
N VAL A 21 2.26 7.22 0.25
CA VAL A 21 1.95 7.29 -1.19
C VAL A 21 1.39 5.96 -1.70
N LEU A 22 2.00 4.84 -1.31
CA LEU A 22 1.54 3.49 -1.69
C LEU A 22 0.16 3.19 -1.13
N SER A 23 -0.06 3.47 0.16
CA SER A 23 -1.35 3.26 0.82
C SER A 23 -2.44 4.10 0.14
N ALA A 24 -2.17 5.37 -0.17
CA ALA A 24 -3.11 6.24 -0.85
C ALA A 24 -3.41 5.77 -2.28
N LYS A 25 -2.40 5.36 -3.05
CA LYS A 25 -2.57 4.81 -4.40
C LYS A 25 -3.39 3.53 -4.37
N ARG A 26 -3.09 2.61 -3.46
CA ARG A 26 -3.82 1.34 -3.35
C ARG A 26 -5.26 1.55 -2.88
N ALA A 27 -5.49 2.41 -1.89
CA ALA A 27 -6.82 2.77 -1.44
C ALA A 27 -7.69 3.36 -2.58
N ARG A 28 -7.10 4.17 -3.47
CA ARG A 28 -7.80 4.67 -4.67
C ARG A 28 -8.18 3.54 -5.64
N GLN A 29 -7.34 2.52 -5.80
CA GLN A 29 -7.68 1.35 -6.62
C GLN A 29 -8.86 0.59 -6.02
N LEU A 30 -8.84 0.34 -4.70
CA LEU A 30 -9.94 -0.33 -3.99
C LEU A 30 -11.25 0.46 -4.11
N ASN A 31 -11.18 1.78 -3.97
CA ASN A 31 -12.34 2.66 -4.20
C ASN A 31 -12.91 2.60 -5.62
N ARG A 32 -12.08 2.25 -6.62
CA ARG A 32 -12.49 2.07 -8.02
C ARG A 32 -12.99 0.66 -8.30
N GLY A 33 -13.17 -0.17 -7.27
CA GLY A 33 -13.65 -1.55 -7.41
C GLY A 33 -12.55 -2.58 -7.67
N ALA A 34 -11.28 -2.24 -7.45
CA ALA A 34 -10.23 -3.25 -7.49
C ALA A 34 -10.46 -4.31 -6.41
N VAL A 35 -10.19 -5.57 -6.75
CA VAL A 35 -10.34 -6.70 -5.84
C VAL A 35 -9.38 -6.54 -4.65
N PRO A 36 -9.88 -6.59 -3.40
CA PRO A 36 -9.04 -6.66 -2.21
C PRO A 36 -8.17 -7.92 -2.22
N ARG A 37 -6.93 -7.80 -1.77
CA ARG A 37 -5.97 -8.93 -1.70
C ARG A 37 -5.92 -9.58 -0.31
N VAL A 38 -6.61 -9.00 0.65
CA VAL A 38 -6.79 -9.51 2.01
C VAL A 38 -8.25 -9.35 2.41
N ASP A 39 -8.74 -10.26 3.24
CA ASP A 39 -10.05 -10.14 3.85
C ASP A 39 -9.97 -9.17 5.03
N SER A 40 -10.19 -7.89 4.73
CA SER A 40 -10.14 -6.82 5.72
C SER A 40 -11.46 -6.73 6.46
N LYS A 41 -11.40 -6.72 7.80
CA LYS A 41 -12.55 -6.42 8.66
C LYS A 41 -12.92 -4.94 8.64
N HIS A 42 -12.09 -4.10 8.04
CA HIS A 42 -12.30 -2.65 8.01
C HIS A 42 -13.00 -2.21 6.72
N LYS A 43 -14.06 -1.40 6.88
CA LYS A 43 -14.80 -0.81 5.76
C LYS A 43 -14.01 0.26 5.00
N LYS A 44 -12.97 0.83 5.61
CA LYS A 44 -12.19 1.93 5.02
C LYS A 44 -11.13 1.37 4.05
N PRO A 45 -11.12 1.78 2.78
CA PRO A 45 -10.14 1.33 1.80
C PRO A 45 -8.69 1.61 2.20
N THR A 46 -8.43 2.67 2.96
CA THR A 46 -7.11 3.01 3.48
C THR A 46 -6.62 2.01 4.53
N SER A 47 -7.50 1.50 5.38
CA SER A 47 -7.18 0.45 6.34
C SER A 47 -6.89 -0.87 5.61
N SER A 48 -7.73 -1.26 4.65
CA SER A 48 -7.48 -2.46 3.84
C SER A 48 -6.19 -2.35 3.02
N ALA A 49 -5.86 -1.17 2.48
CA ALA A 49 -4.61 -0.95 1.77
C ALA A 49 -3.38 -1.12 2.69
N LEU A 50 -3.43 -0.63 3.92
CA LEU A 50 -2.36 -0.83 4.91
C LEU A 50 -2.19 -2.30 5.28
N GLU A 51 -3.30 -3.04 5.46
CA GLU A 51 -3.25 -4.48 5.72
C GLU A 51 -2.67 -5.26 4.53
N GLU A 52 -3.02 -4.91 3.30
CA GLU A 52 -2.43 -5.55 2.13
C GLU A 52 -0.92 -5.27 2.03
N ILE A 53 -0.47 -4.07 2.41
CA ILE A 53 0.96 -3.73 2.44
C ILE A 53 1.68 -4.50 3.56
N ALA A 54 1.11 -4.53 4.76
CA ALA A 54 1.64 -5.31 5.89
C ALA A 54 1.76 -6.81 5.55
N ALA A 55 0.78 -7.35 4.83
CA ALA A 55 0.77 -8.73 4.34
C ALA A 55 1.68 -8.99 3.12
N ALA A 56 2.46 -7.99 2.68
CA ALA A 56 3.29 -8.05 1.48
C ALA A 56 2.53 -8.46 0.20
N LYS A 57 1.23 -8.11 0.14
CA LYS A 57 0.36 -8.35 -1.02
C LYS A 57 0.34 -7.17 -1.99
N VAL A 58 1.04 -6.08 -1.70
CA VAL A 58 1.18 -4.92 -2.61
C VAL A 58 2.63 -4.79 -3.01
N GLU A 59 2.90 -4.97 -4.30
CA GLU A 59 4.22 -4.73 -4.89
C GLU A 59 4.32 -3.31 -5.41
N TYR A 60 5.52 -2.74 -5.34
CA TYR A 60 5.81 -1.42 -5.88
C TYR A 60 7.21 -1.38 -6.47
N ARG A 61 7.39 -0.48 -7.44
CA ARG A 61 8.69 -0.13 -7.99
C ARG A 61 8.87 1.37 -7.87
N VAL A 62 9.99 1.80 -7.31
CA VAL A 62 10.43 3.20 -7.37
C VAL A 62 11.17 3.34 -8.69
N LYS A 63 10.73 4.27 -9.54
CA LYS A 63 11.53 4.63 -10.72
C LYS A 63 12.69 5.48 -10.24
N GLU A 64 13.92 5.10 -10.57
CA GLU A 64 15.06 5.98 -10.40
C GLU A 64 14.96 7.10 -11.45
N GLU A 65 15.25 8.33 -11.03
CA GLU A 65 15.25 9.51 -11.88
C GLU A 65 16.31 9.32 -12.98
N GLY A 66 15.87 8.90 -14.17
CA GLY A 66 16.74 8.48 -15.28
C GLY A 66 16.14 7.41 -16.18
N GLU A 67 15.11 6.69 -15.73
CA GLU A 67 14.42 5.68 -16.56
C GLU A 67 13.40 6.36 -17.50
N SER A 68 13.87 6.83 -18.65
CA SER A 68 12.99 7.22 -19.77
C SER A 68 12.12 6.02 -20.15
N PRO A 69 10.80 6.21 -20.38
CA PRO A 69 9.96 5.12 -20.87
C PRO A 69 10.50 4.68 -22.23
N LYS A 70 11.07 3.48 -22.31
CA LYS A 70 11.29 2.83 -23.61
C LYS A 70 9.90 2.52 -24.17
N GLY A 71 9.59 3.17 -25.29
CA GLY A 71 8.34 2.99 -26.03
C GLY A 71 8.18 1.58 -26.58
#